data_AF-W9DTE5-F1
#
_entry.id   AF-W9DTE5-F1
#
_cell.length_a   1.000
_cell.length_b   1.000
_cell.length_c   1.000
_cell.angle_alpha   90.00
_cell.angle_beta   90.00
_cell.angle_gamma   90.00
#
_symmetry.space_group_name_H-M   'P 1'
#
loop_
_entity.id
_entity.type
_entity.pdbx_description
1 polymer ?
#
loop_
_entity_poly.entity_id
_entity_poly.type
_entity_poly.pdbx_seq_one_letter_code
_entity_poly.pdbx_strand_id
1 'polypeptide(L)'
;MEWSKITSDKTALSLIAIVFVIFTIEGLFYASFLGEDGIINDVDYTIAEEDAQAHWDEYKAVTVNVDNLRQALDNGNLSLKLLDEDVSIIIFESDKADGYYRGYANGVAANQAEFSFGENAFSCYVDLGTHSYQIAPSWDIVDNKMIYAVYMTDYKKEEQRHEEYPIDPLTFEISNEDNLKHNISIEVFNPSSSLIFSEEYSISPGEVIVSPDISEFLGKHRYVVVLDGDYEFEESATVARSTGLGSSEKLYFNFINNSEYPMEVGIEVA
;
A
#
# COMPACT_ATOMS: atom_id res chain seq x y z
N MET A 1 -54.03 -50.47 25.01
CA MET A 1 -53.79 -51.82 25.56
C MET A 1 -52.91 -52.52 24.55
N GLU A 2 -51.83 -53.12 25.05
CA GLU A 2 -50.79 -53.92 24.38
C GLU A 2 -49.81 -53.28 23.39
N TRP A 3 -48.57 -53.30 23.89
CA TRP A 3 -47.28 -53.26 23.23
C TRP A 3 -47.05 -54.50 22.37
N SER A 4 -46.26 -54.37 21.30
CA SER A 4 -45.19 -55.34 21.05
C SER A 4 -43.97 -54.64 20.45
N LYS A 5 -42.82 -54.89 21.11
CA LYS A 5 -41.47 -54.48 20.75
C LYS A 5 -40.96 -55.32 19.57
N ILE A 6 -40.03 -54.78 18.77
CA ILE A 6 -38.66 -55.32 18.64
C ILE A 6 -37.77 -54.26 17.98
N THR A 7 -36.59 -54.11 18.58
CA THR A 7 -35.43 -53.27 18.29
C THR A 7 -34.64 -53.72 17.06
N SER A 8 -33.99 -52.79 16.35
CA SER A 8 -32.53 -52.82 16.09
C SER A 8 -32.06 -51.55 15.36
N ASP A 9 -31.05 -50.94 15.97
CA ASP A 9 -30.11 -49.95 15.46
C ASP A 9 -29.59 -50.21 14.03
N LYS A 10 -29.45 -49.15 13.22
CA LYS A 10 -28.17 -48.62 12.72
C LYS A 10 -28.37 -47.54 11.65
N THR A 11 -27.68 -46.44 11.88
CA THR A 11 -27.38 -45.32 10.98
C THR A 11 -27.02 -45.72 9.55
N ALA A 12 -27.58 -45.01 8.58
CA ALA A 12 -26.99 -44.85 7.25
C ALA A 12 -27.30 -43.42 6.75
N LEU A 13 -26.24 -42.62 6.63
CA LEU A 13 -26.24 -41.29 6.04
C LEU A 13 -26.80 -41.33 4.60
N SER A 14 -27.69 -40.41 4.30
CA SER A 14 -28.17 -40.14 2.94
C SER A 14 -27.07 -39.42 2.15
N LEU A 15 -26.50 -40.13 1.17
CA LEU A 15 -25.61 -39.58 0.14
C LEU A 15 -26.42 -38.63 -0.77
N ILE A 16 -26.10 -37.34 -0.79
CA ILE A 16 -26.56 -36.42 -1.84
C ILE A 16 -25.61 -36.58 -3.02
N ALA A 17 -26.12 -37.10 -4.13
CA ALA A 17 -25.41 -37.14 -5.41
C ALA A 17 -25.52 -35.76 -6.07
N ILE A 18 -24.38 -35.06 -6.23
CA ILE A 18 -24.27 -33.88 -7.10
C ILE A 18 -23.83 -34.38 -8.48
N VAL A 19 -24.66 -34.10 -9.48
CA VAL A 19 -24.39 -34.41 -10.89
C VAL A 19 -23.52 -33.30 -11.48
N PHE A 20 -22.30 -33.64 -11.91
CA PHE A 20 -21.44 -32.77 -12.69
C PHE A 20 -21.77 -32.90 -14.18
N VAL A 21 -22.05 -31.78 -14.84
CA VAL A 21 -22.07 -31.67 -16.30
C VAL A 21 -20.72 -31.09 -16.72
N ILE A 22 -19.89 -31.91 -17.36
CA ILE A 22 -18.58 -31.51 -17.92
C ILE A 22 -18.79 -31.23 -19.40
N PHE A 23 -18.52 -30.00 -19.84
CA PHE A 23 -18.25 -29.70 -21.25
C PHE A 23 -16.75 -29.62 -21.46
N THR A 24 -16.22 -30.47 -22.32
CA THR A 24 -14.80 -30.50 -22.73
C THR A 24 -14.58 -29.62 -23.94
N ILE A 25 -13.83 -28.52 -23.79
CA ILE A 25 -12.96 -27.92 -24.82
C ILE A 25 -11.67 -27.47 -24.09
N GLU A 26 -10.52 -27.72 -24.72
CA GLU A 26 -9.16 -27.68 -24.13
C GLU A 26 -8.83 -26.39 -23.35
N GLY A 27 -8.43 -26.56 -22.09
CA GLY A 27 -8.01 -25.50 -21.16
C GLY A 27 -8.24 -25.94 -19.72
N LEU A 28 -7.26 -26.61 -19.11
CA LEU A 28 -7.35 -27.13 -17.75
C LEU A 28 -7.44 -25.96 -16.74
N PHE A 29 -8.64 -25.59 -16.32
CA PHE A 29 -8.85 -24.77 -15.11
C PHE A 29 -8.97 -25.70 -13.91
N TYR A 30 -7.95 -25.73 -13.06
CA TYR A 30 -8.08 -26.27 -11.72
C TYR A 30 -8.77 -25.21 -10.84
N ALA A 31 -10.06 -25.39 -10.57
CA ALA A 31 -10.70 -24.70 -9.47
C ALA A 31 -10.28 -25.39 -8.17
N SER A 32 -9.30 -24.83 -7.46
CA SER A 32 -9.01 -25.20 -6.08
C SER A 32 -10.10 -24.63 -5.18
N PHE A 33 -11.11 -25.42 -4.85
CA PHE A 33 -12.02 -25.12 -3.74
C PHE A 33 -11.26 -25.36 -2.42
N LEU A 34 -10.68 -24.31 -1.86
CA LEU A 34 -10.25 -24.28 -0.47
C LEU A 34 -11.47 -23.98 0.42
N GLY A 35 -11.42 -24.38 1.70
CA GLY A 35 -12.55 -24.44 2.64
C GLY A 35 -13.29 -23.12 2.88
N GLU A 36 -14.33 -23.17 3.73
CA GLU A 36 -15.37 -22.13 3.95
C GLU A 36 -14.90 -20.68 4.24
N ASP A 37 -13.60 -20.41 4.36
CA ASP A 37 -13.04 -19.06 4.40
C ASP A 37 -12.21 -18.82 3.13
N GLY A 38 -12.65 -17.88 2.28
CA GLY A 38 -11.92 -17.47 1.08
C GLY A 38 -10.54 -16.89 1.40
N ILE A 39 -9.69 -16.69 0.38
CA ILE A 39 -8.38 -16.05 0.57
C ILE A 39 -8.55 -14.62 1.11
N ILE A 40 -9.53 -13.89 0.58
CA ILE A 40 -9.89 -12.53 1.01
C ILE A 40 -11.31 -12.59 1.55
N ASN A 41 -11.54 -12.05 2.74
CA ASN A 41 -12.86 -12.01 3.39
C ASN A 41 -13.17 -10.58 3.81
N ASP A 42 -14.38 -10.14 3.48
CA ASP A 42 -14.90 -8.84 3.88
C ASP A 42 -15.00 -8.70 5.39
N VAL A 43 -14.73 -7.51 5.91
CA VAL A 43 -14.95 -7.17 7.33
C VAL A 43 -15.70 -5.85 7.43
N ASP A 44 -16.57 -5.75 8.44
CA ASP A 44 -17.21 -4.50 8.81
C ASP A 44 -16.24 -3.67 9.66
N TYR A 45 -15.31 -2.98 8.98
CA TYR A 45 -14.29 -2.12 9.58
C TYR A 45 -14.11 -0.87 8.73
N THR A 46 -14.04 0.29 9.39
CA THR A 46 -13.78 1.56 8.74
C THR A 46 -12.30 1.87 8.80
N ILE A 47 -11.65 1.97 7.63
CA ILE A 47 -10.26 2.44 7.52
C ILE A 47 -10.24 3.94 7.84
N ALA A 48 -9.24 4.38 8.62
CA ALA A 48 -9.10 5.79 8.96
C ALA A 48 -8.96 6.64 7.70
N GLU A 49 -9.65 7.78 7.66
CA GLU A 49 -9.70 8.64 6.47
C GLU A 49 -8.31 9.19 6.10
N GLU A 50 -7.44 9.36 7.10
CA GLU A 50 -6.02 9.75 6.97
C GLU A 50 -5.20 8.68 6.21
N ASP A 51 -5.45 7.39 6.47
CA ASP A 51 -4.85 6.27 5.73
C ASP A 51 -5.52 6.05 4.36
N ALA A 52 -6.69 6.65 4.15
CA ALA A 52 -7.45 6.61 2.91
C ALA A 52 -7.25 7.86 2.02
N GLN A 53 -6.37 8.80 2.38
CA GLN A 53 -6.31 10.09 1.70
C GLN A 53 -5.93 10.02 0.20
N ALA A 54 -6.83 10.65 -0.57
CA ALA A 54 -6.71 11.43 -1.81
C ALA A 54 -6.70 10.79 -3.22
N HIS A 55 -6.38 9.50 -3.42
CA HIS A 55 -6.19 8.98 -4.80
C HIS A 55 -6.94 7.70 -5.16
N TRP A 56 -7.69 7.14 -4.22
CA TRP A 56 -8.36 5.87 -4.39
C TRP A 56 -9.82 6.12 -4.76
N ASP A 57 -10.26 5.53 -5.86
CA ASP A 57 -11.62 5.69 -6.36
C ASP A 57 -12.63 4.88 -5.54
N GLU A 58 -12.20 3.70 -5.08
CA GLU A 58 -12.98 2.80 -4.23
C GLU A 58 -12.05 2.08 -3.26
N TYR A 59 -12.53 1.75 -2.06
CA TYR A 59 -11.77 0.99 -1.08
C TYR A 59 -12.67 0.18 -0.15
N LYS A 60 -12.08 -0.86 0.47
CA LYS A 60 -12.77 -1.75 1.41
C LYS A 60 -11.81 -2.40 2.39
N ALA A 61 -12.21 -2.51 3.64
CA ALA A 61 -11.49 -3.30 4.64
C ALA A 61 -11.75 -4.80 4.44
N VAL A 62 -10.69 -5.60 4.53
CA VAL A 62 -10.72 -7.06 4.42
C VAL A 62 -9.79 -7.72 5.43
N THR A 63 -9.99 -9.01 5.65
CA THR A 63 -8.98 -9.90 6.22
C THR A 63 -8.46 -10.82 5.14
N VAL A 64 -7.17 -11.18 5.22
CA VAL A 64 -6.54 -12.07 4.26
C VAL A 64 -6.00 -13.31 4.96
N ASN A 65 -6.33 -14.48 4.44
CA ASN A 65 -5.69 -15.73 4.82
C ASN A 65 -4.35 -15.84 4.07
N VAL A 66 -3.29 -15.29 4.67
CA VAL A 66 -1.94 -15.20 4.10
C VAL A 66 -1.37 -16.57 3.75
N ASP A 67 -1.62 -17.60 4.57
CA ASP A 67 -1.15 -18.96 4.32
C ASP A 67 -1.81 -19.57 3.09
N ASN A 68 -3.14 -19.45 2.97
CA ASN A 68 -3.88 -19.91 1.79
C ASN A 68 -3.48 -19.13 0.54
N LEU A 69 -3.26 -17.81 0.64
CA LEU A 69 -2.77 -16.99 -0.46
C LEU A 69 -1.40 -17.49 -0.95
N ARG A 70 -0.44 -17.66 -0.04
CA ARG A 70 0.90 -18.14 -0.38
C ARG A 70 0.86 -19.53 -1.01
N GLN A 71 0.05 -20.43 -0.46
CA GLN A 71 -0.15 -21.75 -1.06
C GLN A 71 -0.73 -21.68 -2.48
N ALA A 72 -1.70 -20.79 -2.71
CA ALA A 72 -2.29 -20.60 -4.04
C ALA A 72 -1.28 -20.01 -5.04
N LEU A 73 -0.48 -19.03 -4.62
CA LEU A 73 0.61 -18.47 -5.43
C LEU A 73 1.67 -19.53 -5.78
N ASP A 74 2.04 -20.37 -4.82
CA ASP A 74 2.97 -21.48 -5.03
C ASP A 74 2.47 -22.53 -6.04
N ASN A 75 1.15 -22.70 -6.17
CA ASN A 75 0.52 -23.56 -7.16
C ASN A 75 0.47 -22.92 -8.57
N GLY A 76 0.81 -21.64 -8.68
CA GLY A 76 1.02 -20.94 -9.94
C GLY A 76 -0.23 -20.33 -10.58
N ASN A 77 -1.43 -20.64 -10.10
CA ASN A 77 -2.67 -20.03 -10.57
C ASN A 77 -3.61 -19.79 -9.38
N LEU A 78 -4.23 -18.61 -9.35
CA LEU A 78 -5.24 -18.27 -8.34
C LEU A 78 -6.30 -17.34 -8.90
N SER A 79 -7.44 -17.30 -8.24
CA SER A 79 -8.49 -16.30 -8.47
C SER A 79 -8.72 -15.53 -7.20
N LEU A 80 -8.72 -14.20 -7.30
CA LEU A 80 -9.00 -13.28 -6.21
C LEU A 80 -10.24 -12.49 -6.54
N LYS A 81 -11.11 -12.29 -5.54
CA LYS A 81 -12.19 -11.32 -5.64
C LYS A 81 -11.70 -9.99 -5.07
N LEU A 82 -11.50 -9.00 -5.94
CA LEU A 82 -11.01 -7.66 -5.60
C LEU A 82 -12.18 -6.69 -5.73
N LEU A 83 -12.72 -6.24 -4.59
CA LEU A 83 -14.02 -5.56 -4.53
C LEU A 83 -15.12 -6.40 -5.19
N ASP A 84 -15.67 -5.93 -6.32
CA ASP A 84 -16.74 -6.60 -7.08
C ASP A 84 -16.22 -7.35 -8.33
N GLU A 85 -14.90 -7.43 -8.55
CA GLU A 85 -14.30 -8.06 -9.71
C GLU A 85 -13.57 -9.38 -9.37
N ASP A 86 -13.86 -10.43 -10.13
CA ASP A 86 -13.12 -11.70 -10.08
C ASP A 86 -11.91 -11.63 -11.01
N VAL A 87 -10.70 -11.66 -10.44
CA VAL A 87 -9.44 -11.56 -11.17
C VAL A 87 -8.71 -12.89 -11.15
N SER A 88 -8.43 -13.44 -12.33
CA SER A 88 -7.60 -14.64 -12.49
C SER A 88 -6.14 -14.24 -12.62
N ILE A 89 -5.23 -14.89 -11.91
CA ILE A 89 -3.81 -14.56 -11.90
C ILE A 89 -3.00 -15.83 -12.21
N ILE A 90 -2.09 -15.71 -13.18
CA ILE A 90 -1.19 -16.78 -13.62
C ILE A 90 0.23 -16.36 -13.30
N ILE A 91 0.87 -17.03 -12.34
CA ILE A 91 2.23 -16.71 -11.91
C ILE A 91 3.23 -17.21 -12.94
N PHE A 92 4.12 -16.31 -13.39
CA PHE A 92 5.20 -16.63 -14.33
C PHE A 92 6.59 -16.50 -13.71
N GLU A 93 6.72 -15.80 -12.58
CA GLU A 93 7.98 -15.57 -11.88
C GLU A 93 7.75 -15.62 -10.36
N SER A 94 8.69 -16.22 -9.63
CA SER A 94 8.65 -16.26 -8.17
C SER A 94 10.05 -16.34 -7.58
N ASP A 95 10.33 -15.50 -6.59
CA ASP A 95 11.42 -15.69 -5.63
C ASP A 95 10.84 -16.08 -4.28
N LYS A 96 10.82 -17.39 -4.02
CA LYS A 96 10.20 -17.93 -2.80
C LYS A 96 11.00 -17.64 -1.53
N ALA A 97 12.30 -17.38 -1.66
CA ALA A 97 13.13 -17.06 -0.51
C ALA A 97 12.80 -15.65 -0.01
N ASP A 98 12.62 -14.72 -0.95
CA ASP A 98 12.30 -13.32 -0.68
C ASP A 98 10.78 -13.06 -0.59
N GLY A 99 9.96 -14.10 -0.76
CA GLY A 99 8.51 -14.01 -0.68
C GLY A 99 7.91 -13.14 -1.79
N TYR A 100 8.49 -13.15 -2.99
CA TYR A 100 8.07 -12.33 -4.12
C TYR A 100 7.48 -13.19 -5.24
N TYR A 101 6.37 -12.74 -5.83
CA TYR A 101 5.69 -13.41 -6.95
C TYR A 101 5.24 -12.39 -7.99
N ARG A 102 5.33 -12.76 -9.27
CA ARG A 102 4.75 -11.98 -10.38
C ARG A 102 3.92 -12.86 -11.30
N GLY A 103 2.84 -12.31 -11.79
CA GLY A 103 1.90 -12.99 -12.66
C GLY A 103 1.20 -12.08 -13.65
N TYR A 104 0.48 -12.70 -14.58
CA TYR A 104 -0.42 -12.01 -15.49
C TYR A 104 -1.83 -12.05 -14.94
N ALA A 105 -2.48 -10.89 -14.88
CA ALA A 105 -3.88 -10.78 -14.53
C ALA A 105 -4.77 -11.01 -15.77
N ASN A 106 -5.85 -11.76 -15.58
CA ASN A 106 -6.82 -12.18 -16.59
C ASN A 106 -6.19 -12.80 -17.86
N GLY A 107 -5.01 -13.41 -17.71
CA GLY A 107 -4.25 -14.03 -18.81
C GLY A 107 -3.72 -13.03 -19.85
N VAL A 108 -3.72 -11.73 -19.56
CA VAL A 108 -3.23 -10.68 -20.45
C VAL A 108 -1.81 -10.31 -20.05
N ALA A 109 -0.83 -10.48 -20.96
CA ALA A 109 0.57 -10.25 -20.65
C ALA A 109 0.92 -8.80 -20.25
N ALA A 110 0.10 -7.82 -20.67
CA ALA A 110 0.24 -6.43 -20.27
C ALA A 110 -0.27 -6.16 -18.85
N ASN A 111 -1.19 -6.98 -18.34
CA ASN A 111 -1.82 -6.81 -17.05
C ASN A 111 -0.99 -7.58 -16.01
N GLN A 112 -0.34 -6.86 -15.10
CA GLN A 112 0.62 -7.44 -14.16
C GLN A 112 -0.01 -7.63 -12.78
N ALA A 113 0.39 -8.66 -12.07
CA ALA A 113 0.09 -8.86 -10.66
C ALA A 113 1.39 -9.12 -9.92
N GLU A 114 1.65 -8.39 -8.85
CA GLU A 114 2.85 -8.52 -8.03
C GLU A 114 2.45 -8.71 -6.56
N PHE A 115 3.12 -9.66 -5.90
CA PHE A 115 2.90 -9.98 -4.51
C PHE A 115 4.23 -9.99 -3.78
N SER A 116 4.28 -9.31 -2.63
CA SER A 116 5.45 -9.22 -1.78
C SER A 116 5.07 -9.57 -0.35
N PHE A 117 5.75 -10.55 0.24
CA PHE A 117 5.52 -10.96 1.62
C PHE A 117 6.69 -10.55 2.50
N GLY A 118 6.41 -9.77 3.53
CA GLY A 118 7.33 -9.53 4.64
C GLY A 118 7.20 -10.60 5.74
N GLU A 119 7.87 -10.38 6.86
CA GLU A 119 7.82 -11.30 8.01
C GLU A 119 6.42 -11.44 8.60
N ASN A 120 5.67 -10.32 8.68
CA ASN A 120 4.39 -10.26 9.41
C ASN A 120 3.20 -9.77 8.56
N ALA A 121 3.43 -9.41 7.30
CA ALA A 121 2.41 -8.84 6.41
C ALA A 121 2.74 -9.17 4.95
N PHE A 122 1.81 -8.87 4.05
CA PHE A 122 2.07 -8.89 2.62
C PHE A 122 1.45 -7.65 1.97
N SER A 123 1.93 -7.32 0.78
CA SER A 123 1.30 -6.36 -0.11
C SER A 123 1.08 -6.99 -1.49
N CYS A 124 0.06 -6.49 -2.18
CA CYS A 124 -0.28 -6.94 -3.52
C CYS A 124 -0.62 -5.74 -4.38
N TYR A 125 -0.21 -5.78 -5.64
CA TYR A 125 -0.59 -4.84 -6.68
C TYR A 125 -1.06 -5.63 -7.91
N VAL A 126 -2.21 -5.25 -8.46
CA VAL A 126 -2.78 -5.88 -9.66
C VAL A 126 -3.20 -4.80 -10.64
N ASP A 127 -2.51 -4.72 -11.78
CA ASP A 127 -2.83 -3.84 -12.89
C ASP A 127 -3.70 -4.56 -13.92
N LEU A 128 -4.88 -4.01 -14.20
CA LEU A 128 -5.80 -4.50 -15.24
C LEU A 128 -5.77 -3.64 -16.51
N GLY A 129 -4.87 -2.66 -16.58
CA GLY A 129 -4.63 -1.78 -17.74
C GLY A 129 -5.59 -0.60 -17.85
N THR A 130 -6.79 -0.69 -17.28
CA THR A 130 -7.75 0.44 -17.15
C THR A 130 -7.81 1.00 -15.75
N HIS A 131 -7.54 0.15 -14.76
CA HIS A 131 -7.50 0.46 -13.35
C HIS A 131 -6.56 -0.55 -12.68
N SER A 132 -6.18 -0.26 -11.44
CA SER A 132 -5.42 -1.19 -10.61
C SER A 132 -6.06 -1.41 -9.26
N TYR A 133 -5.71 -2.53 -8.64
CA TYR A 133 -6.00 -2.82 -7.25
C TYR A 133 -4.71 -2.89 -6.45
N GLN A 134 -4.75 -2.40 -5.21
CA GLN A 134 -3.70 -2.61 -4.23
C GLN A 134 -4.29 -3.22 -2.98
N ILE A 135 -3.58 -4.18 -2.38
CA ILE A 135 -3.86 -4.68 -1.03
C ILE A 135 -2.68 -4.30 -0.15
N ALA A 136 -2.94 -3.55 0.91
CA ALA A 136 -1.92 -3.14 1.87
C ALA A 136 -2.43 -3.36 3.32
N PRO A 137 -1.53 -3.68 4.27
CA PRO A 137 -1.91 -3.77 5.67
C PRO A 137 -2.31 -2.39 6.20
N SER A 138 -3.40 -2.31 6.95
CA SER A 138 -3.73 -1.08 7.72
C SER A 138 -2.95 -1.00 9.03
N TRP A 139 -2.24 -2.08 9.40
CA TRP A 139 -1.55 -2.28 10.68
C TRP A 139 -2.46 -2.38 11.90
N ASP A 140 -3.78 -2.30 11.70
CA ASP A 140 -4.75 -2.59 12.74
C ASP A 140 -4.91 -4.10 12.93
N ILE A 141 -5.12 -4.49 14.19
CA ILE A 141 -5.39 -5.88 14.57
C ILE A 141 -6.75 -5.94 15.25
N VAL A 142 -7.69 -6.68 14.65
CA VAL A 142 -9.04 -6.92 15.18
C VAL A 142 -9.23 -8.42 15.30
N ASP A 143 -9.71 -8.90 16.46
CA ASP A 143 -9.89 -10.33 16.76
C ASP A 143 -8.66 -11.19 16.42
N ASN A 144 -7.48 -10.65 16.72
CA ASN A 144 -6.18 -11.30 16.46
C ASN A 144 -5.91 -11.58 14.97
N LYS A 145 -6.54 -10.83 14.08
CA LYS A 145 -6.31 -10.81 12.63
C LYS A 145 -5.88 -9.42 12.18
N MET A 146 -4.89 -9.35 11.31
CA MET A 146 -4.49 -8.09 10.66
C MET A 146 -5.57 -7.66 9.68
N ILE A 147 -5.92 -6.38 9.73
CA ILE A 147 -6.80 -5.74 8.74
C ILE A 147 -5.95 -5.28 7.56
N TYR A 148 -6.47 -5.54 6.36
CA TYR A 148 -5.95 -5.03 5.11
C TYR A 148 -6.99 -4.12 4.47
N ALA A 149 -6.50 -3.19 3.67
CA ALA A 149 -7.33 -2.40 2.79
C ALA A 149 -7.11 -2.87 1.35
N VAL A 150 -8.20 -3.17 0.66
CA VAL A 150 -8.22 -3.31 -0.81
C VAL A 150 -8.65 -1.97 -1.36
N TYR A 151 -7.84 -1.42 -2.24
CA TYR A 151 -8.13 -0.16 -2.89
C TYR A 151 -8.11 -0.31 -4.41
N MET A 152 -8.85 0.55 -5.09
CA MET A 152 -8.91 0.63 -6.54
C MET A 152 -8.58 2.04 -7.03
N THR A 153 -7.79 2.13 -8.10
CA THR A 153 -7.47 3.38 -8.79
C THR A 153 -7.85 3.25 -10.26
N ASP A 154 -8.76 4.10 -10.72
CA ASP A 154 -9.16 4.25 -12.13
C ASP A 154 -8.20 5.22 -12.81
N TYR A 155 -7.43 4.74 -13.78
CA TYR A 155 -6.39 5.55 -14.41
C TYR A 155 -6.92 6.74 -15.19
N LYS A 156 -8.12 6.65 -15.75
CA LYS A 156 -8.72 7.77 -16.47
C LYS A 156 -9.17 8.86 -15.51
N LYS A 157 -9.77 8.47 -14.38
CA LYS A 157 -10.11 9.44 -13.33
C LYS A 157 -8.85 10.03 -12.71
N GLU A 158 -7.79 9.25 -12.56
CA GLU A 158 -6.51 9.73 -12.05
C GLU A 158 -5.84 10.73 -12.98
N GLU A 159 -5.88 10.49 -14.30
CA GLU A 159 -5.44 11.45 -15.31
C GLU A 159 -6.25 12.75 -15.24
N GLN A 160 -7.58 12.65 -15.14
CA GLN A 160 -8.45 13.83 -14.99
C GLN A 160 -8.16 14.60 -13.69
N ARG A 161 -7.97 13.90 -12.57
CA ARG A 161 -7.56 14.52 -11.30
C ARG A 161 -6.20 15.20 -11.43
N HIS A 162 -5.27 14.62 -12.18
CA HIS A 162 -3.96 15.21 -12.40
C HIS A 162 -4.04 16.49 -13.25
N GLU A 163 -4.93 16.55 -14.25
CA GLU A 163 -5.18 17.76 -15.02
C GLU A 163 -5.89 18.85 -14.21
N GLU A 164 -6.89 18.48 -13.41
CA GLU A 164 -7.70 19.42 -12.62
C GLU A 164 -6.98 19.92 -11.36
N TYR A 165 -6.26 19.01 -10.71
CA TYR A 165 -5.61 19.19 -9.42
C TYR A 165 -4.15 18.73 -9.53
N PRO A 166 -3.27 19.53 -10.16
CA PRO A 166 -1.87 19.15 -10.32
C PRO A 166 -1.21 18.89 -8.96
N ILE A 167 -0.20 18.02 -8.96
CA ILE A 167 0.56 17.70 -7.75
C ILE A 167 1.32 18.96 -7.34
N ASP A 168 1.19 19.36 -6.08
CA ASP A 168 1.97 20.46 -5.51
C ASP A 168 3.34 19.89 -5.15
N PRO A 169 4.44 20.31 -5.79
CA PRO A 169 5.72 19.67 -5.57
C PRO A 169 6.20 19.89 -4.14
N LEU A 170 6.89 18.88 -3.61
CA LEU A 170 7.56 19.01 -2.32
C LEU A 170 8.68 20.05 -2.37
N THR A 171 8.70 20.97 -1.40
CA THR A 171 9.77 21.96 -1.24
C THR A 171 10.16 22.14 0.23
N PHE A 172 11.31 22.76 0.48
CA PHE A 172 11.72 23.19 1.82
C PHE A 172 12.44 24.54 1.76
N GLU A 173 12.58 25.17 2.93
CA GLU A 173 13.33 26.40 3.12
C GLU A 173 14.31 26.26 4.29
N ILE A 174 15.52 26.80 4.12
CA ILE A 174 16.56 26.87 5.14
C ILE A 174 16.83 28.35 5.40
N SER A 175 16.71 28.79 6.64
CA SER A 175 17.07 30.14 7.08
C SER A 175 18.11 30.08 8.17
N ASN A 176 19.05 31.02 8.15
CA ASN A 176 20.05 31.15 9.22
C ASN A 176 19.88 32.48 9.96
N GLU A 177 19.26 32.43 11.14
CA GLU A 177 19.12 33.57 12.06
C GLU A 177 20.21 33.60 13.17
N ASP A 178 21.10 32.61 13.16
CA ASP A 178 22.28 32.52 14.00
C ASP A 178 23.41 33.46 13.50
N ASN A 179 24.55 33.51 14.23
CA ASN A 179 25.69 34.37 13.91
C ASN A 179 26.92 33.62 13.33
N LEU A 180 26.79 32.33 13.08
CA LEU A 180 27.77 31.39 12.55
C LEU A 180 27.37 30.91 11.15
N LYS A 181 28.35 30.35 10.46
CA LYS A 181 28.13 29.69 9.19
C LYS A 181 27.91 28.21 9.46
N HIS A 182 26.87 27.64 8.85
CA HIS A 182 26.48 26.25 9.01
C HIS A 182 26.56 25.48 7.69
N ASN A 183 26.80 24.17 7.79
CA ASN A 183 26.61 23.23 6.69
C ASN A 183 25.48 22.26 7.02
N ILE A 184 24.60 22.00 6.07
CA ILE A 184 23.46 21.11 6.25
C ILE A 184 23.34 20.17 5.05
N SER A 185 23.26 18.87 5.33
CA SER A 185 22.95 17.84 4.34
C SER A 185 21.50 17.42 4.49
N ILE A 186 20.78 17.30 3.39
CA ILE A 186 19.38 16.89 3.35
C ILE A 186 19.22 15.77 2.32
N GLU A 187 18.73 14.63 2.78
CA GLU A 187 18.28 13.53 1.94
C GLU A 187 16.76 13.40 2.04
N VAL A 188 16.09 13.21 0.90
CA VAL A 188 14.63 12.98 0.85
C VAL A 188 14.34 11.65 0.20
N PHE A 189 13.49 10.87 0.85
CA PHE A 189 13.01 9.57 0.41
C PHE A 189 11.53 9.64 0.08
N ASN A 190 11.14 9.02 -1.02
CA ASN A 190 9.73 8.90 -1.41
C ASN A 190 8.99 7.91 -0.49
N PRO A 191 7.65 7.78 -0.60
CA PRO A 191 6.86 6.88 0.25
C PRO A 191 7.28 5.41 0.15
N SER A 192 7.85 5.00 -0.98
CA SER A 192 8.42 3.66 -1.20
C SER A 192 9.83 3.49 -0.62
N SER A 193 10.31 4.46 0.18
CA SER A 193 11.65 4.50 0.81
C SER A 193 12.83 4.56 -0.17
N SER A 194 12.60 5.00 -1.41
CA SER A 194 13.67 5.25 -2.38
C SER A 194 14.20 6.68 -2.24
N LEU A 195 15.52 6.85 -2.21
CA LEU A 195 16.17 8.18 -2.21
C LEU A 195 15.87 8.91 -3.53
N ILE A 196 15.29 10.10 -3.44
CA ILE A 196 14.92 10.94 -4.60
C ILE A 196 15.64 12.29 -4.64
N PHE A 197 16.22 12.72 -3.52
CA PHE A 197 16.95 13.98 -3.42
C PHE A 197 18.05 13.88 -2.38
N SER A 198 19.22 14.47 -2.65
CA SER A 198 20.38 14.49 -1.76
C SER A 198 21.23 15.70 -2.10
N GLU A 199 21.28 16.69 -1.21
CA GLU A 199 22.07 17.91 -1.42
C GLU A 199 22.70 18.38 -0.10
N GLU A 200 23.84 19.07 -0.23
CA GLU A 200 24.54 19.71 0.88
C GLU A 200 24.60 21.23 0.64
N TYR A 201 24.18 21.99 1.64
CA TYR A 201 24.16 23.45 1.60
C TYR A 201 25.10 24.04 2.63
N SER A 202 25.68 25.18 2.27
CA SER A 202 26.51 25.98 3.15
C SER A 202 25.87 27.37 3.26
N ILE A 203 25.40 27.74 4.45
CA ILE A 203 24.54 28.91 4.65
C ILE A 203 25.14 29.87 5.69
N SER A 204 25.26 31.14 5.31
CA SER A 204 25.82 32.21 6.13
C SER A 204 24.74 32.90 6.96
N PRO A 205 25.12 33.64 8.02
CA PRO A 205 24.17 34.43 8.81
C PRO A 205 23.31 35.36 7.95
N GLY A 206 21.99 35.29 8.14
CA GLY A 206 20.99 36.08 7.44
C GLY A 206 20.64 35.60 6.03
N GLU A 207 21.21 34.48 5.57
CA GLU A 207 20.84 33.89 4.28
C GLU A 207 19.60 32.99 4.40
N VAL A 208 18.87 32.89 3.28
CA VAL A 208 17.74 31.99 3.10
C VAL A 208 17.93 31.22 1.81
N ILE A 209 17.76 29.90 1.86
CA ILE A 209 17.81 29.00 0.71
C ILE A 209 16.44 28.35 0.57
N VAL A 210 15.87 28.42 -0.63
CA VAL A 210 14.65 27.68 -0.99
C VAL A 210 15.06 26.53 -1.91
N SER A 211 14.53 25.33 -1.64
CA SER A 211 14.80 24.16 -2.48
C SER A 211 14.22 24.34 -3.89
N PRO A 212 14.72 23.60 -4.88
CA PRO A 212 13.94 23.35 -6.08
C PRO A 212 12.68 22.52 -5.75
N ASP A 213 11.82 22.31 -6.74
CA ASP A 213 10.74 21.31 -6.70
C ASP A 213 11.36 19.91 -6.61
N ILE A 214 10.99 19.12 -5.60
CA ILE A 214 11.67 17.85 -5.28
C ILE A 214 10.90 16.63 -5.78
N SER A 215 9.60 16.56 -5.50
CA SER A 215 8.82 15.33 -5.68
C SER A 215 7.43 15.61 -6.23
N GLU A 216 7.03 14.82 -7.22
CA GLU A 216 5.65 14.69 -7.69
C GLU A 216 5.03 13.35 -7.23
N PHE A 217 5.68 12.60 -6.34
CA PHE A 217 5.07 11.41 -5.75
C PHE A 217 4.13 11.86 -4.63
N LEU A 218 2.88 11.41 -4.63
CA LEU A 218 1.92 11.75 -3.57
C LEU A 218 2.20 10.96 -2.28
N GLY A 219 1.85 11.53 -1.13
CA GLY A 219 1.99 10.90 0.18
C GLY A 219 3.21 11.34 0.98
N LYS A 220 3.47 10.62 2.08
CA LYS A 220 4.46 11.01 3.10
C LYS A 220 5.90 10.71 2.66
N HIS A 221 6.73 11.74 2.64
CA HIS A 221 8.15 11.68 2.34
C HIS A 221 8.96 11.78 3.63
N ARG A 222 10.07 11.04 3.69
CA ARG A 222 10.98 11.06 4.85
C ARG A 222 12.20 11.90 4.51
N TYR A 223 12.56 12.80 5.42
CA TYR A 223 13.76 13.61 5.37
C TYR A 223 14.78 13.07 6.36
N VAL A 224 16.03 12.93 5.94
CA VAL A 224 17.18 12.71 6.82
C VAL A 224 18.05 13.95 6.72
N VAL A 225 18.26 14.63 7.85
CA VAL A 225 18.94 15.92 7.88
C VAL A 225 20.11 15.85 8.84
N VAL A 226 21.29 16.29 8.37
CA VAL A 226 22.52 16.35 9.15
C VAL A 226 23.05 17.78 9.15
N LEU A 227 23.13 18.39 10.34
CA LEU A 227 23.67 19.73 10.56
C LEU A 227 25.09 19.65 11.13
N ASP A 228 26.02 20.36 10.49
CA ASP A 228 27.46 20.46 10.81
C ASP A 228 28.19 19.12 11.02
N GLY A 229 27.61 18.02 10.52
CA GLY A 229 28.15 16.66 10.64
C GLY A 229 27.90 15.97 11.98
N ASP A 230 27.34 16.68 12.96
CA ASP A 230 27.22 16.19 14.34
C ASP A 230 25.75 16.03 14.81
N TYR A 231 24.82 16.77 14.21
CA TYR A 231 23.41 16.76 14.61
C TYR A 231 22.54 16.16 13.52
N GLU A 232 22.00 14.96 13.77
CA GLU A 232 21.16 14.20 12.83
C GLU A 232 19.75 14.01 13.40
N PHE A 233 18.74 14.17 12.55
CA PHE A 233 17.35 13.84 12.87
C PHE A 233 16.58 13.52 11.59
N GLU A 234 15.39 12.95 11.79
CA GLU A 234 14.45 12.66 10.73
C GLU A 234 13.19 13.48 10.91
N GLU A 235 12.61 13.92 9.79
CA GLU A 235 11.30 14.56 9.76
C GLU A 235 10.50 14.00 8.57
N SER A 236 9.23 14.37 8.46
CA SER A 236 8.43 13.99 7.30
C SER A 236 7.53 15.11 6.84
N ALA A 237 7.27 15.14 5.54
CA ALA A 237 6.31 16.04 4.92
C ALA A 237 5.52 15.30 3.85
N THR A 238 4.26 15.67 3.70
CA THR A 238 3.29 15.02 2.83
C THR A 238 3.15 15.80 1.53
N VAL A 239 3.28 15.10 0.41
CA VAL A 239 2.97 15.64 -0.90
C VAL A 239 1.48 15.43 -1.20
N ALA A 240 0.80 16.51 -1.55
CA ALA A 240 -0.60 16.51 -1.92
C ALA A 240 -0.81 17.25 -3.26
N ARG A 241 -2.07 17.36 -3.70
CA ARG A 241 -2.44 18.05 -4.95
C ARG A 241 -2.82 19.48 -4.65
N SER A 242 -2.26 20.48 -5.34
CA SER A 242 -2.52 21.91 -5.14
C SER A 242 -4.01 22.27 -5.34
N THR A 243 -4.88 22.17 -4.31
CA THR A 243 -6.29 22.69 -4.28
C THR A 243 -7.01 22.35 -2.94
N GLY A 244 -8.34 22.54 -2.83
CA GLY A 244 -9.14 22.19 -1.65
C GLY A 244 -9.18 20.71 -1.24
N LEU A 245 -8.38 19.84 -1.86
CA LEU A 245 -8.10 18.47 -1.42
C LEU A 245 -6.87 18.39 -0.49
N GLY A 246 -6.05 19.45 -0.40
CA GLY A 246 -4.82 19.54 0.39
C GLY A 246 -3.78 20.41 -0.33
N SER A 247 -2.67 20.76 0.32
CA SER A 247 -1.46 21.22 -0.38
C SER A 247 -0.28 20.50 0.23
N SER A 248 0.84 20.46 -0.49
CA SER A 248 2.03 19.81 0.05
C SER A 248 2.51 20.54 1.29
N GLU A 249 2.92 19.76 2.28
CA GLU A 249 3.56 20.29 3.48
C GLU A 249 4.94 20.84 3.09
N LYS A 250 5.24 22.06 3.52
CA LYS A 250 6.55 22.68 3.36
C LYS A 250 7.31 22.65 4.67
N LEU A 251 8.53 22.09 4.65
CA LEU A 251 9.44 22.12 5.80
C LEU A 251 10.24 23.41 5.84
N TYR A 252 10.41 23.95 7.04
CA TYR A 252 11.26 25.09 7.35
C TYR A 252 12.33 24.66 8.34
N PHE A 253 13.58 24.91 8.00
CA PHE A 253 14.75 24.67 8.84
C PHE A 253 15.33 26.02 9.24
N ASN A 254 15.07 26.47 10.48
CA ASN A 254 15.57 27.76 10.96
C ASN A 254 16.72 27.55 11.95
N PHE A 255 17.93 27.95 11.59
CA PHE A 255 19.06 27.95 12.51
C PHE A 255 19.00 29.13 13.46
N ILE A 256 19.04 28.83 14.74
CA ILE A 256 18.88 29.81 15.81
C ILE A 256 20.09 29.79 16.74
N ASN A 257 20.33 30.91 17.41
CA ASN A 257 21.45 31.05 18.35
C ASN A 257 21.15 30.35 19.69
N ASN A 258 21.07 29.02 19.67
CA ASN A 258 20.84 28.16 20.82
C ASN A 258 21.76 26.93 20.72
N SER A 259 22.69 26.79 21.65
CA SER A 259 23.70 25.73 21.62
C SER A 259 23.15 24.32 21.90
N GLU A 260 21.97 24.21 22.50
CA GLU A 260 21.35 22.93 22.85
C GLU A 260 20.36 22.47 21.78
N TYR A 261 19.68 23.43 21.13
CA TYR A 261 18.74 23.23 20.03
C TYR A 261 19.08 24.21 18.90
N PRO A 262 20.12 23.93 18.09
CA PRO A 262 20.64 24.86 17.09
C PRO A 262 19.71 25.07 15.90
N MET A 263 18.62 24.30 15.81
CA MET A 263 17.63 24.40 14.76
C MET A 263 16.21 24.22 15.28
N GLU A 264 15.31 25.07 14.78
CA GLU A 264 13.87 24.90 14.86
C GLU A 264 13.36 24.35 13.52
N VAL A 265 12.50 23.32 13.60
CA VAL A 265 11.87 22.72 12.42
C VAL A 265 10.39 23.06 12.43
N GLY A 266 9.91 23.69 11.35
CA GLY A 266 8.51 24.05 11.15
C GLY A 266 7.91 23.28 9.98
N ILE A 267 6.61 23.02 10.08
CA ILE A 267 5.80 22.45 9.00
C ILE A 267 4.66 23.42 8.72
N GLU A 268 4.51 23.83 7.47
CA GLU A 268 3.36 24.61 7.00
C GLU A 268 2.55 23.77 6.00
N VAL A 269 1.24 23.75 6.19
CA VAL A 269 0.30 23.27 5.16
C VAL A 269 -0.07 24.49 4.32
N ALA A 270 0.33 24.50 3.04
CA ALA A 270 -0.01 25.57 2.11
C ALA A 270 -1.50 25.60 1.74
#